data_AF-A0A820AIR7-F1
#
_entry.id   AF-A0A820AIR7-F1
#
_cell.length_a   1.000
_cell.length_b   1.000
_cell.length_c   1.000
_cell.angle_alpha   90.00
_cell.angle_beta   90.00
_cell.angle_gamma   90.00
#
_symmetry.space_group_name_H-M   'P 1'
#
loop_
_entity.id
_entity.type
_entity.pdbx_description
1 polymer ?
#
loop_
_entity_poly.entity_id
_entity_poly.type
_entity_poly.pdbx_seq_one_letter_code
_entity_poly.pdbx_strand_id
1 'polypeptide(L)'
;MALPTLRTFVSTKLIGLNMFPLWAFGNNTNRVTATRLGQRATRLYIILLIISFAIIIFYTVIQPQILTKTFDKPSFDVYNRLARDHGTTLECSCSVISTTYDR
;
A
#
# COMPACT_ATOMS: atom_id res chain seq x y z
N MET A 1 -11.71 -46.27 8.70
CA MET A 1 -12.16 -44.87 8.89
C MET A 1 -10.92 -44.00 8.88
N ALA A 2 -10.61 -43.31 7.78
CA ALA A 2 -9.37 -42.55 7.65
C ALA A 2 -9.52 -41.17 8.29
N LEU A 3 -8.63 -40.83 9.24
CA LEU A 3 -8.63 -39.53 9.90
C LEU A 3 -8.21 -38.46 8.86
N PRO A 4 -9.01 -37.40 8.64
CA PRO A 4 -8.61 -36.34 7.71
C PRO A 4 -7.33 -35.69 8.22
N THR A 5 -6.33 -35.55 7.34
CA THR A 5 -5.08 -34.86 7.68
C THR A 5 -5.39 -33.41 8.05
N LEU A 6 -4.59 -32.83 8.95
CA LEU A 6 -4.76 -31.44 9.43
C LEU A 6 -4.95 -30.45 8.27
N ARG A 7 -4.21 -30.63 7.17
CA ARG A 7 -4.32 -29.83 5.95
C ARG A 7 -5.71 -29.84 5.33
N THR A 8 -6.34 -31.01 5.24
CA THR A 8 -7.68 -31.15 4.66
C THR A 8 -8.76 -30.56 5.54
N PHE A 9 -8.60 -30.66 6.87
CA PHE A 9 -9.48 -30.01 7.84
C PHE A 9 -9.38 -28.49 7.76
N VAL A 10 -8.16 -27.96 7.70
CA VAL A 10 -7.90 -26.52 7.58
C VAL A 10 -8.48 -25.98 6.27
N SER A 11 -8.24 -26.64 5.13
CA SER A 11 -8.75 -26.16 3.83
C SER A 11 -10.28 -26.15 3.77
N THR A 12 -10.95 -27.18 4.28
CA THR A 12 -12.43 -27.23 4.28
C THR A 12 -13.04 -26.15 5.15
N LYS A 13 -12.44 -25.85 6.30
CA LYS A 13 -12.88 -24.73 7.16
C LYS A 13 -12.63 -23.36 6.52
N LEU A 14 -11.49 -23.18 5.84
CA LEU A 14 -11.18 -21.95 5.10
C LEU A 14 -12.10 -21.73 3.89
N ILE A 15 -12.43 -22.80 3.15
CA ILE A 15 -13.30 -22.71 1.95
C ILE A 15 -14.75 -22.39 2.35
N GLY A 16 -15.18 -22.83 3.52
CA GLY A 16 -16.51 -22.61 4.09
C GLY A 16 -16.67 -21.32 4.89
N LEU A 17 -15.64 -20.46 4.93
CA LEU A 17 -15.69 -19.23 5.72
C LEU A 17 -16.84 -18.32 5.24
N ASN A 18 -17.66 -17.90 6.19
CA ASN A 18 -18.69 -16.90 5.98
C ASN A 18 -18.65 -15.92 7.16
N MET A 19 -18.16 -14.72 6.91
CA MET A 19 -18.06 -13.66 7.90
C MET A 19 -19.39 -12.92 8.09
N PHE A 20 -20.30 -12.97 7.09
CA PHE A 20 -21.54 -12.21 7.10
C PHE A 20 -22.70 -13.02 7.68
N PRO A 21 -23.38 -12.51 8.71
CA PRO A 21 -24.49 -13.21 9.34
C PRO A 21 -25.74 -13.19 8.46
N LEU A 22 -26.66 -14.12 8.72
CA LEU A 22 -27.87 -14.31 7.90
C LEU A 22 -28.72 -13.04 7.79
N TRP A 23 -28.90 -12.33 8.92
CA TRP A 23 -29.73 -11.13 9.00
C TRP A 23 -29.21 -9.97 8.14
N ALA A 24 -27.94 -9.98 7.74
CA ALA A 24 -27.37 -8.96 6.85
C ALA A 24 -27.97 -9.02 5.42
N PHE A 25 -28.64 -10.11 5.06
CA PHE A 25 -29.19 -10.35 3.71
C PHE A 25 -30.71 -10.16 3.63
N GLY A 26 -31.35 -9.64 4.68
CA GLY A 26 -32.78 -9.37 4.74
C GLY A 26 -33.63 -10.59 5.13
N ASN A 27 -34.84 -10.34 5.63
CA ASN A 27 -35.71 -11.40 6.19
C ASN A 27 -36.35 -12.32 5.14
N ASN A 28 -36.39 -11.89 3.87
CA ASN A 28 -37.07 -12.59 2.78
C ASN A 28 -36.18 -13.56 2.00
N THR A 29 -34.89 -13.71 2.38
CA THR A 29 -33.96 -14.62 1.70
C THR A 29 -33.89 -15.98 2.38
N ASN A 30 -33.92 -17.04 1.57
CA ASN A 30 -33.73 -18.40 2.06
C ASN A 30 -32.34 -18.57 2.70
N ARG A 31 -32.26 -19.29 3.83
CA ARG A 31 -31.04 -19.61 4.56
C ARG A 31 -29.90 -20.12 3.66
N VAL A 32 -30.21 -20.97 2.69
CA VAL A 32 -29.20 -21.52 1.76
C VAL A 32 -28.63 -20.43 0.85
N THR A 33 -29.51 -19.59 0.29
CA THR A 33 -29.12 -18.49 -0.59
C THR A 33 -28.30 -17.45 0.14
N ALA A 34 -28.73 -17.05 1.33
CA ALA A 34 -28.01 -16.09 2.17
C ALA A 34 -26.64 -16.63 2.60
N THR A 35 -26.50 -17.93 2.89
CA THR A 35 -25.19 -18.55 3.18
C THR A 35 -24.26 -18.48 1.97
N ARG A 36 -24.74 -18.80 0.77
CA ARG A 36 -23.94 -18.72 -0.46
C ARG A 36 -23.53 -17.29 -0.79
N LEU A 37 -24.42 -16.33 -0.56
CA LEU A 37 -24.15 -14.92 -0.74
C LEU A 37 -23.09 -14.42 0.26
N GLY A 38 -23.22 -14.81 1.52
CA GLY A 38 -22.24 -14.52 2.57
C GLY A 38 -20.86 -15.11 2.28
N GLN A 39 -20.77 -16.35 1.79
CA GLN A 39 -19.50 -16.95 1.37
C GLN A 39 -18.85 -16.16 0.21
N ARG A 40 -19.63 -15.75 -0.80
CA ARG A 40 -19.12 -14.94 -1.92
C ARG A 40 -18.68 -13.55 -1.46
N ALA A 41 -19.48 -12.89 -0.64
CA ALA A 41 -19.16 -11.59 -0.06
C ALA A 41 -17.89 -11.67 0.79
N THR A 42 -17.72 -12.74 1.58
CA THR A 42 -16.51 -12.98 2.38
C THR A 42 -15.28 -13.12 1.49
N ARG A 43 -15.37 -13.89 0.40
CA ARG A 43 -14.27 -14.01 -0.58
C ARG A 43 -13.92 -12.66 -1.22
N LEU A 44 -14.93 -11.91 -1.65
CA LEU A 44 -14.74 -10.57 -2.23
C LEU A 44 -14.09 -9.62 -1.22
N TYR A 45 -14.58 -9.60 0.02
CA TYR A 45 -14.02 -8.78 1.09
C TYR A 45 -12.55 -9.10 1.36
N ILE A 46 -12.20 -10.38 1.48
CA ILE A 46 -10.81 -10.80 1.70
C ILE A 46 -9.92 -10.37 0.53
N ILE A 47 -10.37 -10.55 -0.72
CA ILE A 47 -9.63 -10.11 -1.90
C ILE A 47 -9.41 -8.60 -1.87
N LEU A 48 -10.47 -7.82 -1.61
CA LEU A 48 -10.38 -6.36 -1.51
C LEU A 48 -9.46 -5.92 -0.36
N LEU A 49 -9.52 -6.59 0.78
CA LEU A 49 -8.68 -6.31 1.93
C LEU A 49 -7.20 -6.57 1.60
N ILE A 50 -6.89 -7.70 0.96
CA ILE A 50 -5.53 -8.01 0.50
C ILE A 50 -5.06 -6.97 -0.51
N ILE A 51 -5.91 -6.57 -1.47
CA ILE A 51 -5.57 -5.52 -2.43
C ILE A 51 -5.31 -4.20 -1.72
N SER A 52 -6.13 -3.82 -0.75
CA SER A 52 -5.96 -2.60 0.03
C SER A 52 -4.62 -2.60 0.78
N PHE A 53 -4.29 -3.69 1.47
CA PHE A 53 -3.00 -3.82 2.13
C PHE A 53 -1.84 -3.81 1.13
N ALA A 54 -1.98 -4.48 -0.01
CA ALA A 54 -0.96 -4.44 -1.06
C ALA A 54 -0.72 -3.00 -1.53
N ILE A 55 -1.77 -2.23 -1.81
CA ILE A 55 -1.65 -0.81 -2.18
C ILE A 55 -0.93 -0.02 -1.10
N ILE A 56 -1.26 -0.22 0.18
CA ILE A 56 -0.59 0.48 1.29
C ILE A 56 0.90 0.09 1.38
N ILE A 57 1.22 -1.20 1.23
CA ILE A 57 2.61 -1.68 1.22
C ILE A 57 3.36 -1.09 0.04
N PHE A 58 2.78 -1.12 -1.16
CA PHE A 58 3.38 -0.50 -2.32
C PHE A 58 3.55 1.00 -2.12
N TYR A 59 2.58 1.71 -1.57
CA TYR A 59 2.72 3.13 -1.31
C TYR A 59 3.83 3.43 -0.31
N THR A 60 3.95 2.63 0.76
CA THR A 60 5.00 2.82 1.79
C THR A 60 6.40 2.41 1.32
N VAL A 61 6.52 1.44 0.40
CA VAL A 61 7.79 1.00 -0.18
C VAL A 61 8.20 1.86 -1.38
N ILE A 62 7.24 2.17 -2.27
CA ILE A 62 7.46 2.95 -3.49
C ILE A 62 7.49 4.43 -3.20
N GLN A 63 6.86 4.95 -2.13
CA GLN A 63 7.32 6.22 -1.57
C GLN A 63 8.77 5.97 -1.21
N PRO A 64 9.71 6.36 -2.10
CA PRO A 64 11.06 6.41 -1.65
C PRO A 64 10.95 7.44 -0.53
N GLN A 65 11.78 7.30 0.47
CA GLN A 65 12.22 8.49 1.16
C GLN A 65 12.44 9.51 0.04
N ILE A 66 11.65 10.59 -0.04
CA ILE A 66 12.01 11.76 -0.83
C ILE A 66 13.29 12.17 -0.15
N LEU A 67 14.37 11.49 -0.52
CA LEU A 67 15.59 11.46 0.23
C LEU A 67 16.23 12.68 -0.32
N THR A 68 15.89 13.81 0.28
CA THR A 68 16.44 15.11 -0.06
C THR A 68 17.94 14.96 0.03
N LYS A 69 18.57 14.76 -1.13
CA LYS A 69 20.01 14.61 -1.23
C LYS A 69 20.55 16.00 -1.01
N THR A 70 21.02 16.25 0.21
CA THR A 70 21.69 17.49 0.55
C THR A 70 23.11 17.43 0.01
N PHE A 71 23.44 18.40 -0.85
CA PHE A 71 24.80 18.59 -1.34
C PHE A 71 25.38 19.81 -0.62
N ASP A 72 26.29 19.60 0.32
CA ASP A 72 27.00 20.70 0.99
C ASP A 72 28.07 21.26 0.05
N LYS A 73 27.91 22.51 -0.38
CA LYS A 73 28.84 23.27 -1.25
C LYS A 73 29.22 22.51 -2.53
N PRO A 74 28.26 22.23 -3.45
CA PRO A 74 28.57 21.60 -4.73
C PRO A 74 29.48 22.49 -5.58
N SER A 75 30.32 21.89 -6.41
CA SER A 75 31.06 22.64 -7.43
C SER A 75 30.09 23.20 -8.48
N PHE A 76 30.52 24.25 -9.20
CA PHE A 76 29.66 24.91 -10.20
C PHE A 76 29.20 23.97 -11.33
N ASP A 77 30.04 23.02 -11.74
CA ASP A 77 29.66 22.01 -12.74
C ASP A 77 28.57 21.06 -12.20
N VAL A 78 28.70 20.65 -10.93
CA VAL A 78 27.72 19.77 -10.28
C VAL A 78 26.38 20.48 -10.09
N TYR A 79 26.40 21.76 -9.71
CA TYR A 79 25.20 22.60 -9.64
C TYR A 79 24.51 22.70 -11.02
N ASN A 80 25.27 23.01 -12.08
CA ASN A 80 24.69 23.14 -13.42
C ASN A 80 24.07 21.85 -13.96
N ARG A 81 24.67 20.69 -13.63
CA ARG A 81 24.08 19.38 -13.97
C ARG A 81 22.79 19.14 -13.20
N LEU A 82 22.79 19.37 -11.88
CA LEU A 82 21.61 19.19 -11.04
C LEU A 82 20.47 20.15 -11.39
N ALA A 83 20.79 21.41 -11.71
CA ALA A 83 19.81 22.41 -12.14
C ALA A 83 19.19 22.06 -13.50
N ARG A 84 19.95 21.40 -14.38
CA ARG A 84 19.45 20.90 -15.67
C ARG A 84 18.53 19.69 -15.51
N ASP A 85 18.92 18.75 -14.65
CA ASP A 85 18.22 17.46 -14.52
C ASP A 85 17.04 17.51 -13.54
N HIS A 86 17.09 18.41 -12.55
CA HIS A 86 16.12 18.48 -11.43
C HIS A 86 15.64 19.92 -11.13
N GLY A 87 15.76 20.86 -12.06
CA GLY A 87 15.52 22.29 -11.81
C GLY A 87 14.17 22.68 -11.19
N THR A 88 13.11 21.87 -11.36
CA THR A 88 11.79 22.13 -10.75
C THR A 88 11.64 21.59 -9.32
N THR A 89 12.53 20.69 -8.88
CA THR A 89 12.51 20.06 -7.55
C THR A 89 13.78 20.37 -6.74
N LEU A 90 14.70 21.16 -7.29
CA LEU A 90 15.93 21.59 -6.64
C LEU A 90 15.65 22.76 -5.69
N GLU A 91 15.66 22.51 -4.39
CA GLU A 91 15.58 23.55 -3.37
C GLU A 91 16.98 23.96 -2.87
N CYS A 92 17.36 25.22 -3.11
CA CYS A 92 18.59 25.80 -2.58
C CYS A 92 18.33 26.37 -1.17
N SER A 93 18.79 25.66 -0.13
CA SER A 93 18.82 26.21 1.23
C SER A 93 19.97 27.21 1.34
N CYS A 94 19.69 28.50 1.14
CA CYS A 94 20.68 29.57 1.30
C CYS A 94 21.11 29.68 2.77
N SER A 95 22.34 29.27 3.09
CA SER A 95 22.90 29.42 4.44
C SER A 95 23.47 30.82 4.69
N VAL A 96 23.79 31.59 3.64
CA VAL A 96 24.36 32.95 3.76
C VAL A 96 23.87 33.81 2.58
N ILE A 97 23.15 34.89 2.86
CA ILE A 97 22.60 35.83 1.86
C ILE A 97 23.63 36.91 1.43
N SER A 98 24.80 36.96 2.06
CA SER A 98 25.83 37.96 1.75
C SER A 98 27.03 37.33 1.04
N THR A 99 27.15 37.57 -0.26
CA THR A 99 28.45 37.53 -0.95
C THR A 99 29.18 38.83 -0.62
N THR A 100 30.30 38.76 0.10
CA THR A 100 31.21 39.90 0.19
C THR A 100 31.85 40.07 -1.19
N TYR A 101 31.46 41.13 -1.90
CA TYR A 101 32.21 41.62 -3.05
C TYR A 101 33.51 42.25 -2.51
N ASP A 102 34.57 41.45 -2.41
CA ASP A 102 35.91 42.00 -2.25
C ASP A 102 36.34 42.59 -3.60
N ARG A 103 36.63 43.89 -3.58
CA ARG A 103 37.17 44.67 -4.68
C ARG A 103 38.66 44.45 -4.84
#